data_AF-C5T394-F1
#
_entry.id   AF-C5T394-F1
#
_cell.length_a   1.000
_cell.length_b   1.000
_cell.length_c   1.000
_cell.angle_alpha   90.00
_cell.angle_beta   90.00
_cell.angle_gamma   90.00
#
_symmetry.space_group_name_H-M   'P 1'
#
loop_
_entity.id
_entity.type
_entity.pdbx_description
1 polymer ?
#
loop_
_entity_poly.entity_id
_entity_poly.type
_entity_poly.pdbx_seq_one_letter_code
_entity_poly.pdbx_strand_id
1 'polypeptide(L)'
;MNRCTTSRSTGLHHLRHAALAALACTALLAVLPVAAQVSAGLGLNRPFPEAALRGTLTIASTTQASLNGQAIRMAPGMRLFSPQNALVMAHTVLGQTFQVNYVLEPSTGLLHAAWILTEAEAAQPRKGSDTITTNITTGSGAVLK
;
A
#
# COMPACT_ATOMS: atom_id res chain seq x y z
N MET A 1 14.70 -44.75 -69.55
CA MET A 1 16.02 -45.13 -70.11
C MET A 1 16.64 -43.81 -70.52
N ASN A 2 17.86 -43.39 -70.20
CA ASN A 2 19.14 -44.06 -70.07
C ASN A 2 20.18 -43.02 -69.57
N ARG A 3 21.05 -43.51 -68.68
CA ARG A 3 22.26 -43.01 -67.97
C ARG A 3 23.03 -41.83 -68.65
N CYS A 4 23.74 -40.95 -67.94
CA CYS A 4 25.02 -41.24 -67.25
C CYS A 4 25.48 -40.12 -66.30
N THR A 5 26.32 -40.56 -65.37
CA THR A 5 26.97 -39.91 -64.24
C THR A 5 28.33 -39.27 -64.57
N THR A 6 28.73 -38.32 -63.69
CA THR A 6 30.10 -37.97 -63.23
C THR A 6 30.72 -36.67 -63.78
N SER A 7 30.92 -35.69 -62.89
CA SER A 7 32.27 -35.17 -62.66
C SER A 7 32.45 -34.76 -61.20
N ARG A 8 33.66 -35.02 -60.71
CA ARG A 8 34.12 -35.10 -59.33
C ARG A 8 34.96 -33.86 -59.04
N SER A 9 34.81 -33.26 -57.86
CA SER A 9 35.84 -32.39 -57.26
C SER A 9 35.64 -32.44 -55.75
N THR A 10 36.19 -33.42 -55.02
CA THR A 10 37.53 -33.42 -54.37
C THR A 10 38.03 -32.06 -53.91
N GLY A 11 37.85 -31.79 -52.61
CA GLY A 11 38.76 -30.93 -51.87
C GLY A 11 38.09 -30.18 -50.73
N LEU A 12 37.97 -30.81 -49.55
CA LEU A 12 38.24 -30.22 -48.22
C LEU A 12 37.85 -31.20 -47.10
N HIS A 13 38.53 -32.35 -47.00
CA HIS A 13 38.37 -33.28 -45.86
C HIS A 13 39.48 -33.14 -44.80
N HIS A 14 40.34 -32.13 -44.86
CA HIS A 14 41.55 -32.06 -44.04
C HIS A 14 41.66 -30.87 -43.09
N LEU A 15 40.57 -30.28 -42.60
CA LEU A 15 40.66 -29.43 -41.40
C LEU A 15 39.41 -29.56 -40.50
N ARG A 16 38.95 -30.80 -40.31
CA ARG A 16 38.37 -31.17 -39.02
C ARG A 16 39.55 -31.37 -38.07
N HIS A 17 39.45 -30.83 -36.86
CA HIS A 17 40.36 -31.04 -35.71
C HIS A 17 41.54 -30.05 -35.55
N ALA A 18 41.26 -28.79 -35.22
CA ALA A 18 42.04 -28.07 -34.21
C ALA A 18 41.26 -26.84 -33.71
N ALA A 19 41.02 -26.79 -32.39
CA ALA A 19 40.43 -25.69 -31.59
C ALA A 19 38.94 -25.37 -31.91
N LEU A 20 37.91 -25.68 -31.12
CA LEU A 20 37.75 -25.78 -29.66
C LEU A 20 38.40 -24.61 -28.89
N ALA A 21 37.76 -23.45 -28.98
CA ALA A 21 37.80 -22.24 -28.13
C ALA A 21 37.61 -21.05 -29.09
N ALA A 22 36.58 -20.21 -29.05
CA ALA A 22 35.92 -19.65 -27.89
C ALA A 22 34.46 -19.30 -28.26
N LEU A 23 33.53 -19.99 -27.63
CA LEU A 23 32.14 -19.54 -27.49
C LEU A 23 32.11 -18.63 -26.25
N ALA A 24 32.42 -17.34 -26.41
CA ALA A 24 32.39 -16.38 -25.31
C ALA A 24 31.14 -15.49 -25.44
N CYS A 25 30.12 -15.89 -24.70
CA CYS A 25 28.89 -15.17 -24.42
C CYS A 25 29.14 -13.69 -24.06
N THR A 26 28.46 -12.78 -24.75
CA THR A 26 28.10 -11.46 -24.19
C THR A 26 26.62 -11.17 -24.51
N ALA A 27 25.75 -12.04 -23.99
CA ALA A 27 24.35 -11.68 -23.80
C ALA A 27 24.29 -10.64 -22.68
N LEU A 28 24.21 -9.37 -23.06
CA LEU A 28 24.06 -8.24 -22.14
C LEU A 28 22.70 -8.40 -21.43
N LEU A 29 22.75 -8.94 -20.22
CA LEU A 29 21.61 -9.08 -19.31
C LEU A 29 21.12 -7.68 -18.94
N ALA A 30 19.99 -7.27 -19.49
CA ALA A 30 19.21 -6.15 -18.99
C ALA A 30 18.65 -6.53 -17.61
N VAL A 31 19.40 -6.23 -16.55
CA VAL A 31 18.89 -6.27 -15.18
C VAL A 31 18.00 -5.05 -14.99
N LEU A 32 16.69 -5.24 -15.17
CA LEU A 32 15.72 -4.25 -14.69
C LEU A 32 15.74 -4.26 -13.15
N PRO A 33 15.77 -3.09 -12.49
CA PRO A 33 15.55 -3.05 -11.05
C PRO A 33 14.08 -3.42 -10.81
N VAL A 34 13.86 -4.58 -10.19
CA VAL A 34 12.56 -4.95 -9.62
C VAL A 34 12.34 -4.06 -8.39
N ALA A 35 11.85 -2.84 -8.62
CA ALA A 35 11.45 -1.94 -7.56
C ALA A 35 10.02 -2.28 -7.10
N ALA A 36 9.91 -2.55 -5.79
CA ALA A 36 8.71 -2.44 -4.97
C ALA A 36 7.55 -3.43 -5.22
N GLN A 37 7.67 -4.62 -4.65
CA GLN A 37 6.51 -5.40 -4.19
C GLN A 37 6.47 -5.33 -2.67
N VAL A 38 6.09 -4.16 -2.12
CA VAL A 38 5.79 -4.06 -0.69
C VAL A 38 4.47 -4.78 -0.47
N SER A 39 4.56 -6.03 -0.06
CA SER A 39 3.44 -6.76 0.54
C SER A 39 3.14 -6.09 1.88
N ALA A 40 2.25 -5.11 1.88
CA ALA A 40 1.69 -4.52 3.09
C ALA A 40 0.75 -5.56 3.74
N GLY A 41 1.34 -6.55 4.40
CA GLY A 41 0.62 -7.76 4.83
C GLY A 41 1.18 -8.45 6.05
N LEU A 42 2.01 -7.78 6.86
CA LEU A 42 2.48 -8.23 8.17
C LEU A 42 2.69 -6.94 8.97
N GLY A 43 2.30 -6.89 10.26
CA GLY A 43 2.17 -5.70 11.13
C GLY A 43 3.40 -4.80 11.37
N LEU A 44 4.12 -4.51 10.29
CA LEU A 44 5.14 -3.51 10.11
C LEU A 44 4.41 -2.23 9.72
N ASN A 45 4.84 -1.11 10.29
CA ASN A 45 4.22 0.21 10.12
C ASN A 45 3.88 0.46 8.64
N ARG A 46 2.61 0.32 8.28
CA ARG A 46 2.20 0.50 6.88
C ARG A 46 2.32 1.97 6.54
N PRO A 47 2.81 2.32 5.34
CA PRO A 47 2.90 3.73 4.96
C PRO A 47 1.49 4.32 4.89
N PHE A 48 1.29 5.44 5.57
CA PHE A 48 0.06 6.24 5.45
C PHE A 48 0.33 7.47 4.60
N PRO A 49 -0.64 7.95 3.80
CA PRO A 49 -0.52 9.22 3.11
C PRO A 49 -0.23 10.37 4.07
N GLU A 50 0.52 11.38 3.63
CA GLU A 50 0.82 12.57 4.46
C GLU A 50 -0.45 13.35 4.83
N ALA A 51 -1.44 13.37 3.94
CA ALA A 51 -2.74 13.99 4.16
C ALA A 51 -3.62 13.24 5.18
N ALA A 52 -3.20 12.05 5.65
CA ALA A 52 -4.00 11.27 6.58
C ALA A 52 -3.99 11.85 7.99
N LEU A 53 -5.18 12.16 8.50
CA LEU A 53 -5.43 12.69 9.84
C LEU A 53 -5.85 11.57 10.79
N ARG A 54 -5.65 11.76 12.10
CA ARG A 54 -6.11 10.85 13.15
C ARG A 54 -7.51 11.23 13.62
N GLY A 55 -8.37 10.24 13.87
CA GLY A 55 -9.66 10.44 14.52
C GLY A 55 -10.38 9.14 14.89
N THR A 56 -11.55 9.28 15.51
CA THR A 56 -12.48 8.18 15.79
C THR A 56 -13.58 8.14 14.75
N LEU A 57 -13.78 6.99 14.11
CA LEU A 57 -14.78 6.81 13.06
C LEU A 57 -15.83 5.79 13.49
N THR A 58 -17.09 6.20 13.40
CA THR A 58 -18.26 5.33 13.58
C THR A 58 -19.05 5.30 12.29
N ILE A 59 -19.20 4.13 11.66
CA ILE A 59 -19.93 4.04 10.39
C ILE A 59 -21.42 3.91 10.69
N ALA A 60 -22.23 4.85 10.20
CA ALA A 60 -23.67 4.87 10.44
C ALA A 60 -24.46 4.22 9.29
N SER A 61 -24.01 4.39 8.05
CA SER A 61 -24.62 3.82 6.86
C SER A 61 -23.59 3.69 5.73
N THR A 62 -24.04 3.38 4.51
CA THR A 62 -23.19 3.33 3.30
C THR A 62 -22.73 4.68 2.78
N THR A 63 -23.37 5.77 3.21
CA THR A 63 -23.10 7.13 2.74
C THR A 63 -22.79 8.10 3.87
N GLN A 64 -23.02 7.71 5.12
CA GLN A 64 -22.83 8.55 6.30
C GLN A 64 -22.03 7.83 7.39
N ALA A 65 -21.23 8.61 8.10
CA ALA A 65 -20.47 8.20 9.27
C ALA A 65 -20.44 9.34 10.30
N SER A 66 -19.94 9.06 11.49
CA SER A 66 -19.56 10.05 12.50
C SER A 66 -18.05 10.01 12.66
N LEU A 67 -17.40 11.17 12.55
CA LEU A 67 -15.97 11.35 12.71
C LEU A 67 -15.73 12.30 13.89
N ASN A 68 -15.01 11.83 14.92
CA ASN A 68 -14.80 12.56 16.17
C ASN A 68 -16.12 13.04 16.81
N GLY A 69 -17.20 12.26 16.66
CA GLY A 69 -18.53 12.61 17.16
C GLY A 69 -19.34 13.54 16.25
N GLN A 70 -18.78 14.03 15.13
CA GLN A 70 -19.47 14.88 14.16
C GLN A 70 -19.90 14.08 12.93
N ALA A 71 -21.15 14.28 12.49
CA ALA A 71 -21.65 13.62 11.29
C ALA A 71 -20.87 14.07 10.03
N ILE A 72 -20.42 13.10 9.23
CA ILE A 72 -19.71 13.31 7.98
C ILE A 72 -20.28 12.42 6.87
N ARG A 73 -20.20 12.91 5.63
CA ARG A 73 -20.56 12.14 4.45
C ARG A 73 -19.36 11.38 3.90
N MET A 74 -19.61 10.17 3.43
CA MET A 74 -18.60 9.32 2.81
C MET A 74 -18.60 9.53 1.30
N ALA A 75 -17.41 9.53 0.72
CA ALA A 75 -17.25 9.62 -0.72
C ALA A 75 -17.83 8.37 -1.41
N PRO A 76 -18.34 8.48 -2.64
CA PRO A 76 -18.70 7.31 -3.44
C PRO A 76 -17.47 6.39 -3.58
N GLY A 77 -17.61 5.15 -3.11
CA GLY A 77 -16.50 4.18 -3.13
C GLY A 77 -15.47 4.34 -2.01
N MET A 78 -15.84 4.99 -0.89
CA MET A 78 -15.00 5.09 0.31
C MET A 78 -14.41 3.72 0.70
N ARG A 79 -13.10 3.69 0.94
CA ARG A 79 -12.35 2.47 1.29
C ARG A 79 -12.03 2.45 2.78
N LEU A 80 -12.47 1.39 3.47
CA LEU A 80 -12.08 1.10 4.84
C LEU A 80 -11.05 -0.03 4.84
N PHE A 81 -9.90 0.19 5.47
CA PHE A 81 -8.85 -0.80 5.57
C PHE A 81 -8.74 -1.33 7.00
N SER A 82 -8.60 -2.64 7.14
CA SER A 82 -8.32 -3.30 8.41
C SER A 82 -6.89 -2.99 8.89
N PRO A 83 -6.54 -3.36 10.14
CA PRO A 83 -5.16 -3.27 10.61
C PRO A 83 -4.17 -4.10 9.78
N GLN A 84 -4.65 -5.15 9.11
CA GLN A 84 -3.87 -5.97 8.16
C GLN A 84 -3.86 -5.38 6.74
N ASN A 85 -4.31 -4.14 6.58
CA ASN A 85 -4.44 -3.44 5.30
C ASN A 85 -5.39 -4.13 4.28
N ALA A 86 -6.31 -4.96 4.76
CA ALA A 86 -7.34 -5.60 3.93
C ALA A 86 -8.57 -4.69 3.81
N LEU A 87 -9.27 -4.71 2.67
CA LEU A 87 -10.52 -3.97 2.53
C LEU A 87 -11.62 -4.58 3.41
N VAL A 88 -12.19 -3.75 4.27
CA VAL A 88 -13.32 -4.08 5.14
C VAL A 88 -14.59 -3.56 4.50
N MET A 89 -15.59 -4.43 4.43
CA MET A 89 -16.91 -4.07 3.95
C MET A 89 -17.62 -3.21 4.99
N ALA A 90 -17.88 -1.93 4.70
CA ALA A 90 -18.47 -0.98 5.67
C ALA A 90 -19.77 -1.50 6.32
N HIS A 91 -20.58 -2.28 5.60
CA HIS A 91 -21.81 -2.90 6.10
C HIS A 91 -21.61 -3.87 7.27
N THR A 92 -20.43 -4.49 7.42
CA THR A 92 -20.17 -5.47 8.49
C THR A 92 -19.78 -4.81 9.81
N VAL A 93 -19.50 -3.50 9.78
CA VAL A 93 -18.99 -2.73 10.92
C VAL A 93 -19.86 -1.52 11.24
N LEU A 94 -21.12 -1.53 10.80
CA LEU A 94 -22.09 -0.48 11.12
C LEU A 94 -22.28 -0.38 12.64
N GLY A 95 -22.31 0.85 13.15
CA GLY A 95 -22.44 1.18 14.57
C GLY A 95 -21.17 0.94 15.41
N GLN A 96 -20.12 0.34 14.84
CA GLN A 96 -18.86 0.14 15.54
C GLN A 96 -17.98 1.38 15.42
N THR A 97 -17.22 1.67 16.48
CA THR A 97 -16.33 2.82 16.55
C THR A 97 -14.88 2.34 16.53
N PHE A 98 -14.08 2.91 15.64
CA PHE A 98 -12.67 2.56 15.48
C PHE A 98 -11.78 3.79 15.59
N GLN A 99 -10.58 3.59 16.13
CA GLN A 99 -9.49 4.55 15.93
C GLN A 99 -8.96 4.37 14.51
N VAL A 100 -8.98 5.46 13.73
CA VAL A 100 -8.58 5.43 12.33
C VAL A 100 -7.61 6.54 11.99
N ASN A 101 -6.77 6.29 10.99
CA ASN A 101 -6.27 7.36 10.15
C ASN A 101 -7.24 7.53 8.98
N TYR A 102 -7.52 8.75 8.55
CA TYR A 102 -8.48 9.03 7.47
C TYR A 102 -8.01 10.15 6.55
N VAL A 103 -8.48 10.12 5.31
CA VAL A 103 -8.24 11.18 4.31
C VAL A 103 -9.59 11.71 3.84
N LEU A 104 -9.69 13.03 3.83
CA LEU A 104 -10.81 13.74 3.21
C LEU A 104 -10.43 14.14 1.79
N GLU A 105 -11.40 14.11 0.90
CA GLU A 105 -11.23 14.61 -0.46
C GLU A 105 -11.15 16.16 -0.43
N PRO A 106 -10.08 16.79 -0.95
CA PRO A 106 -9.90 18.24 -0.82
C PRO A 106 -10.97 19.08 -1.51
N SER A 107 -11.59 18.57 -2.58
CA SER A 107 -12.59 19.30 -3.36
C SER A 107 -14.00 19.24 -2.75
N THR A 108 -14.38 18.12 -2.15
CA THR A 108 -15.74 17.87 -1.67
C THR A 108 -15.84 17.82 -0.14
N GLY A 109 -14.72 17.63 0.56
CA GLY A 109 -14.68 17.41 2.01
C GLY A 109 -15.22 16.04 2.44
N LEU A 110 -15.50 15.13 1.50
CA LEU A 110 -16.05 13.81 1.80
C LEU A 110 -14.97 12.86 2.31
N LEU A 111 -15.37 11.91 3.16
CA LEU A 111 -14.47 10.87 3.65
C LEU A 111 -14.09 9.91 2.50
N HIS A 112 -12.84 9.97 2.06
CA HIS A 112 -12.35 9.23 0.90
C HIS A 112 -11.80 7.84 1.27
N ALA A 113 -10.98 7.78 2.32
CA ALA A 113 -10.40 6.52 2.80
C ALA A 113 -10.15 6.57 4.30
N ALA A 114 -10.27 5.42 4.96
CA ALA A 114 -9.98 5.25 6.37
C ALA A 114 -9.23 3.93 6.64
N TRP A 115 -8.34 3.96 7.62
CA TRP A 115 -7.49 2.85 8.02
C TRP A 115 -7.67 2.59 9.51
N ILE A 116 -8.21 1.43 9.88
CA ILE A 116 -8.35 0.99 11.27
C ILE A 116 -6.97 0.70 11.84
N LEU A 117 -6.66 1.32 12.97
CA LEU A 117 -5.33 1.27 13.57
C LEU A 117 -5.22 0.13 14.58
N THR A 118 -4.04 -0.46 14.64
CA THR A 118 -3.60 -1.21 15.83
C THR A 118 -3.28 -0.26 16.97
N GLU A 119 -3.18 -0.78 18.19
CA GLU A 119 -2.74 -0.01 19.36
C GLU A 119 -1.35 0.61 19.17
N ALA A 120 -0.42 -0.15 18.57
CA ALA A 120 0.94 0.32 18.28
C ALA A 120 0.95 1.48 17.25
N GLU A 121 0.04 1.48 16.28
CA GLU A 121 -0.12 2.58 15.32
C GLU A 121 -0.83 3.77 15.95
N ALA A 122 -1.79 3.52 16.83
CA ALA A 122 -2.49 4.57 17.56
C ALA A 122 -1.54 5.34 18.49
N ALA A 123 -0.51 4.70 19.05
CA ALA A 123 0.50 5.34 19.89
C ALA A 123 1.45 6.28 19.12
N GLN A 124 1.54 6.17 17.79
CA GLN A 124 2.39 7.06 16.99
C GLN A 124 1.73 8.45 16.86
N PRO A 125 2.51 9.54 17.07
CA PRO A 125 1.99 10.89 16.92
C PRO A 125 1.58 11.16 15.47
N ARG A 126 0.44 11.83 15.27
CA ARG A 126 -0.08 12.21 13.95
C ARG A 126 -1.00 13.42 14.09
N LYS A 127 -1.07 14.24 13.04
CA LYS A 127 -2.01 15.37 13.00
C LYS A 127 -3.44 14.89 13.32
N GLY A 128 -4.07 15.49 14.34
CA GLY A 128 -5.39 15.09 14.85
C GLY A 128 -5.36 14.17 16.09
N SER A 129 -4.19 13.67 16.52
CA SER A 129 -4.06 12.87 17.76
C SER A 129 -4.31 13.67 19.04
N ASP A 130 -4.26 14.99 18.95
CA ASP A 130 -4.29 15.88 20.13
C ASP A 130 -5.72 16.13 20.65
N THR A 131 -6.72 15.53 20.00
CA THR A 131 -8.11 15.48 20.51
C THR A 131 -8.25 14.44 21.63
N ILE A 132 -7.26 14.37 22.53
CA ILE A 132 -7.48 13.84 23.87
C ILE A 132 -7.95 15.05 24.67
N THR A 133 -9.27 15.16 24.86
CA THR A 133 -9.86 16.10 25.81
C THR A 133 -9.27 15.85 27.19
N THR A 134 -8.13 16.49 27.48
CA THR A 134 -7.58 16.58 28.82
C THR A 134 -8.39 17.65 29.54
N ASN A 135 -9.60 17.28 29.96
CA ASN A 135 -10.34 18.05 30.97
C ASN A 135 -9.67 17.80 32.33
N ILE A 136 -8.43 18.27 32.48
CA ILE A 136 -7.81 18.45 33.78
C ILE A 136 -8.24 19.82 34.29
N THR A 137 -9.36 19.86 35.01
CA THR A 137 -9.68 20.98 35.88
C THR A 137 -8.62 21.03 36.97
N THR A 138 -7.50 21.72 36.74
CA THR A 138 -6.65 22.19 37.81
C THR A 138 -7.42 23.30 38.52
N GLY A 139 -8.25 22.90 39.49
CA GLY A 139 -8.84 23.81 40.45
C GLY A 139 -7.73 24.50 41.23
N SER A 140 -7.22 25.59 40.68
CA SER A 140 -6.41 26.55 41.41
C SER A 140 -7.36 27.22 42.42
N GLY A 141 -7.51 26.57 43.58
CA GLY A 141 -8.08 27.17 44.77
C GLY A 141 -7.13 28.26 45.24
N ALA A 142 -7.24 29.42 44.62
CA ALA A 142 -6.55 30.62 45.03
C ALA A 142 -6.93 30.95 46.48
N VAL A 143 -5.89 31.05 47.29
CA VAL A 143 -5.79 31.83 48.52
C VAL A 143 -6.69 33.05 48.48
N LEU A 144 -7.58 33.21 49.46
CA LEU A 144 -7.99 34.51 50.00
C LEU A 144 -8.35 34.40 51.49
N LYS A 145 -7.42 34.91 52.30
CA LYS A 145 -7.53 35.72 53.53
C LYS A 145 -8.36 35.23 54.72
#